data_AF-K1URL3-F1
#
_entry.id   AF-K1URL3-F1
#
_cell.length_a   1.000
_cell.length_b   1.000
_cell.length_c   1.000
_cell.angle_alpha   90.00
_cell.angle_beta   90.00
_cell.angle_gamma   90.00
#
_symmetry.space_group_name_H-M   'P 1'
#
loop_
_entity.id
_entity.type
_entity.pdbx_description
1 polymer ?
#
loop_
_entity_poly.entity_id
_entity_poly.type
_entity_poly.pdbx_seq_one_letter_code
_entity_poly.pdbx_strand_id
1 'polypeptide(L)'
;KNINLTEPESASFDSGNDNCPNTDDIIADEYRGVWINYNELSMKSVGGGTAEDFKNKIDTMFENIKAFGLNTVIFQVRPFSDSFCSSEIFPWSSYITGEQGKNPGYDPFLIATNEAEKYGLKIEAWINPYRVSYKDNFDDLSESNPAKQWYTDNPLTDDLIITGSGIYYNPSSKRAQKIIIDGVREIVKNYNISAIHMDDYFYPTVDEGIDVDLYTNYRNEGGELSLDDWRRENVNTF
;
A
#
# COMPACT_ATOMS: atom_id res chain seq x y z
N LYS A 1 -71.03 -24.07 -20.93
CA LYS A 1 -70.13 -24.68 -21.94
C LYS A 1 -68.73 -24.65 -21.34
N ASN A 2 -68.21 -25.81 -20.93
CA ASN A 2 -66.84 -25.96 -20.47
C ASN A 2 -65.89 -25.66 -21.62
N ILE A 3 -64.88 -24.82 -21.39
CA ILE A 3 -63.79 -24.61 -22.34
C ILE A 3 -62.54 -25.14 -21.66
N ASN A 4 -62.04 -26.26 -22.19
CA ASN A 4 -60.78 -26.88 -21.80
C ASN A 4 -59.63 -25.90 -22.07
N LEU A 5 -58.75 -25.75 -21.09
CA LEU A 5 -57.42 -25.17 -21.26
C LEU A 5 -56.49 -26.32 -21.66
N THR A 6 -55.89 -26.24 -22.85
CA THR A 6 -54.72 -27.03 -23.22
C THR A 6 -53.50 -26.12 -23.12
N GLU A 7 -52.50 -26.54 -22.34
CA GLU A 7 -51.19 -25.89 -22.25
C GLU A 7 -50.46 -25.95 -23.61
N PRO A 8 -49.65 -24.92 -23.96
CA PRO A 8 -48.80 -25.00 -25.14
C PRO A 8 -47.56 -25.87 -24.87
N GLU A 9 -47.13 -26.57 -25.91
CA GLU A 9 -46.00 -27.51 -25.94
C GLU A 9 -44.70 -26.90 -25.38
N SER A 10 -43.98 -27.71 -24.59
CA SER A 10 -42.62 -27.41 -24.15
C SER A 10 -41.68 -27.39 -25.37
N ALA A 11 -41.14 -26.22 -25.69
CA ALA A 11 -39.99 -26.12 -26.59
C ALA A 11 -38.78 -26.78 -25.92
N SER A 12 -38.25 -27.85 -26.52
CA SER A 12 -36.97 -28.42 -26.11
C SER A 12 -35.87 -27.46 -26.52
N PHE A 13 -35.13 -26.93 -25.54
CA PHE A 13 -33.89 -26.23 -25.83
C PHE A 13 -32.82 -27.24 -26.26
N ASP A 14 -32.34 -27.02 -27.48
CA ASP A 14 -31.24 -27.72 -28.11
C ASP A 14 -29.97 -27.51 -27.26
N SER A 15 -29.36 -28.59 -26.78
CA SER A 15 -28.09 -28.56 -26.07
C SER A 15 -26.95 -28.36 -27.07
N GLY A 16 -26.91 -27.16 -27.64
CA GLY A 16 -25.76 -26.66 -28.38
C GLY A 16 -24.59 -26.48 -27.42
N ASN A 17 -23.40 -26.81 -27.91
CA ASN A 17 -22.13 -26.76 -27.19
C ASN A 17 -21.81 -25.30 -26.76
N ASP A 18 -22.34 -24.87 -25.62
CA ASP A 18 -22.07 -23.55 -25.05
C ASP A 18 -20.64 -23.51 -24.52
N ASN A 19 -19.77 -22.85 -25.29
CA ASN A 19 -18.43 -22.44 -24.89
C ASN A 19 -18.47 -21.26 -23.87
N CYS A 20 -19.49 -21.22 -23.02
CA CYS A 20 -19.55 -20.28 -21.91
C CYS A 20 -18.53 -20.74 -20.85
N PRO A 21 -17.60 -19.88 -20.42
CA PRO A 21 -16.69 -20.24 -19.34
C PRO A 21 -17.51 -20.68 -18.13
N ASN A 22 -17.13 -21.83 -17.56
CA ASN A 22 -17.84 -22.44 -16.44
C ASN A 22 -17.92 -21.39 -15.31
N THR A 23 -19.11 -21.13 -14.79
CA THR A 23 -19.31 -20.09 -13.76
C THR A 23 -18.47 -20.35 -12.51
N ASP A 24 -18.13 -21.62 -12.25
CA ASP A 24 -17.22 -22.01 -11.16
C ASP A 24 -15.77 -21.53 -11.40
N ASP A 25 -15.31 -21.47 -12.65
CA ASP A 25 -13.98 -20.93 -12.99
C ASP A 25 -13.98 -19.39 -12.89
N ILE A 26 -15.09 -18.72 -13.25
CA ILE A 26 -15.23 -17.26 -13.13
C ILE A 26 -15.25 -16.83 -11.65
N ILE A 27 -15.89 -17.61 -10.76
CA ILE A 27 -15.92 -17.34 -9.32
C ILE A 27 -14.57 -17.62 -8.65
N ALA A 28 -13.77 -18.54 -9.19
CA ALA A 28 -12.42 -18.80 -8.69
C ALA A 28 -11.46 -17.61 -8.92
N ASP A 29 -11.68 -16.84 -10.00
CA ASP A 29 -10.86 -15.70 -10.39
C ASP A 29 -11.34 -14.33 -9.86
N GLU A 30 -12.52 -14.26 -9.21
CA GLU A 30 -13.05 -13.01 -8.66
C GLU A 30 -12.16 -12.44 -7.54
N TYR A 31 -11.75 -11.18 -7.67
CA TYR A 31 -10.99 -10.47 -6.64
C TYR A 31 -11.90 -9.99 -5.51
N ARG A 32 -11.69 -10.50 -4.29
CA ARG A 32 -12.44 -10.13 -3.08
C ARG A 32 -11.45 -9.71 -2.00
N GLY A 33 -10.96 -8.48 -2.16
CA GLY A 33 -9.95 -7.87 -1.30
C GLY A 33 -10.54 -7.12 -0.11
N VAL A 34 -9.76 -7.01 0.95
CA VAL A 34 -10.00 -6.11 2.08
C VAL A 34 -8.72 -5.41 2.48
N TRP A 35 -8.80 -4.09 2.68
CA TRP A 35 -7.72 -3.31 3.28
C TRP A 35 -7.69 -3.50 4.79
N ILE A 36 -6.50 -3.72 5.32
CA ILE A 36 -6.20 -3.61 6.75
C ILE A 36 -5.17 -2.49 6.89
N ASN A 37 -5.62 -1.35 7.42
CA ASN A 37 -4.77 -0.17 7.54
C ASN A 37 -3.93 -0.22 8.82
N TYR A 38 -2.93 0.64 8.89
CA TYR A 38 -1.97 0.70 10.00
C TYR A 38 -2.62 0.88 11.38
N ASN A 39 -3.83 1.45 11.48
CA ASN A 39 -4.55 1.59 12.75
C ASN A 39 -5.08 0.26 13.24
N GLU A 40 -5.68 -0.57 12.36
CA GLU A 40 -6.13 -1.90 12.77
C GLU A 40 -4.93 -2.80 13.08
N LEU A 41 -3.80 -2.63 12.39
CA LEU A 41 -2.57 -3.37 12.66
C LEU A 41 -1.86 -2.93 13.94
N SER A 42 -2.12 -1.71 14.43
CA SER A 42 -1.36 -1.09 15.51
C SER A 42 -1.28 -1.93 16.80
N MET A 43 -0.08 -2.01 17.38
CA MET A 43 0.20 -2.59 18.69
C MET A 43 0.66 -1.54 19.71
N LYS A 44 0.57 -0.26 19.34
CA LYS A 44 1.08 0.87 20.13
C LYS A 44 0.47 0.93 21.53
N SER A 45 -0.81 0.60 21.67
CA SER A 45 -1.52 0.61 22.96
C SER A 45 -0.96 -0.40 23.98
N VAL A 46 -0.25 -1.42 23.50
CA VAL A 46 0.42 -2.44 24.34
C VAL A 46 1.94 -2.37 24.20
N GLY A 47 2.48 -1.24 23.70
CA GLY A 47 3.92 -1.01 23.57
C GLY A 47 4.63 -1.99 22.64
N GLY A 48 3.94 -2.53 21.63
CA GLY A 48 4.44 -3.55 20.72
C GLY A 48 3.93 -4.96 21.00
N GLY A 49 3.59 -5.28 22.26
CA GLY A 49 3.19 -6.63 22.67
C GLY A 49 4.25 -7.69 22.35
N THR A 50 3.85 -8.96 22.36
CA THR A 50 4.69 -10.08 21.91
C THR A 50 4.35 -10.49 20.48
N ALA A 51 5.24 -11.29 19.87
CA ALA A 51 4.97 -11.92 18.57
C ALA A 51 3.68 -12.76 18.59
N GLU A 52 3.41 -13.44 19.71
CA GLU A 52 2.20 -14.26 19.87
C GLU A 52 0.93 -13.40 19.99
N ASP A 53 1.01 -12.24 20.65
CA ASP A 53 -0.12 -11.29 20.71
C ASP A 53 -0.48 -10.79 19.30
N PHE A 54 0.53 -10.42 18.51
CA PHE A 54 0.31 -9.97 17.14
C PHE A 54 -0.20 -11.10 16.24
N LYS A 55 0.38 -12.31 16.37
CA LYS A 55 -0.07 -13.49 15.63
C LYS A 55 -1.53 -13.82 15.93
N ASN A 56 -1.95 -13.84 17.20
CA ASN A 56 -3.35 -14.11 17.56
C ASN A 56 -4.31 -13.05 17.01
N LYS A 57 -3.88 -11.79 17.00
CA LYS A 57 -4.64 -10.69 16.40
C LYS A 57 -4.82 -10.90 14.88
N ILE A 58 -3.75 -11.24 14.16
CA ILE A 58 -3.81 -11.51 12.72
C ILE A 58 -4.61 -12.77 12.41
N ASP A 59 -4.41 -13.85 13.16
CA ASP A 59 -5.15 -15.11 13.01
C ASP A 59 -6.65 -14.87 13.12
N THR A 60 -7.09 -14.10 14.12
CA THR A 60 -8.50 -13.71 14.30
C THR A 60 -9.01 -12.87 13.12
N MET A 61 -8.21 -11.93 12.61
CA MET A 61 -8.60 -11.14 11.43
C MET A 61 -8.77 -12.04 10.21
N PHE A 62 -7.83 -12.95 9.96
CA PHE A 62 -7.82 -13.78 8.75
C PHE A 62 -8.89 -14.87 8.77
N GLU A 63 -9.18 -15.44 9.94
CA GLU A 63 -10.33 -16.32 10.14
C GLU A 63 -11.63 -15.62 9.74
N ASN A 64 -11.85 -14.38 10.22
CA ASN A 64 -13.03 -13.61 9.88
C ASN A 64 -13.09 -13.25 8.39
N ILE A 65 -11.98 -12.80 7.81
CA ILE A 65 -11.88 -12.47 6.37
C ILE A 65 -12.25 -13.68 5.53
N LYS A 66 -11.74 -14.86 5.88
CA LYS A 66 -12.08 -16.11 5.21
C LYS A 66 -13.56 -16.48 5.39
N ALA A 67 -14.10 -16.32 6.59
CA ALA A 67 -15.51 -16.57 6.89
C ALA A 67 -16.47 -15.65 6.10
N PHE A 68 -16.03 -14.42 5.80
CA PHE A 68 -16.76 -13.50 4.91
C PHE A 68 -16.63 -13.84 3.41
N GLY A 69 -15.90 -14.89 3.05
CA GLY A 69 -15.72 -15.31 1.66
C GLY A 69 -14.71 -14.47 0.88
N LEU A 70 -13.91 -13.65 1.55
CA LEU A 70 -12.84 -12.87 0.93
C LEU A 70 -11.61 -13.76 0.66
N ASN A 71 -10.79 -13.34 -0.31
CA ASN A 71 -9.63 -14.12 -0.76
C ASN A 71 -8.31 -13.36 -0.80
N THR A 72 -8.33 -12.02 -0.64
CA THR A 72 -7.13 -11.20 -0.66
C THR A 72 -7.11 -10.22 0.51
N VAL A 73 -5.96 -10.09 1.17
CA VAL A 73 -5.68 -9.09 2.19
C VAL A 73 -4.73 -8.05 1.64
N ILE A 74 -5.12 -6.79 1.69
CA ILE A 74 -4.27 -5.66 1.33
C ILE A 74 -3.73 -5.06 2.63
N PHE A 75 -2.53 -5.49 3.01
CA PHE A 75 -1.91 -5.21 4.31
C PHE A 75 -1.03 -3.96 4.22
N GLN A 76 -1.29 -2.94 5.03
CA GLN A 76 -0.48 -1.72 5.01
C GLN A 76 0.90 -1.91 5.63
N VAL A 77 1.91 -2.15 4.81
CA VAL A 77 3.30 -2.37 5.25
C VAL A 77 4.03 -1.04 5.51
N ARG A 78 3.72 0.00 4.72
CA ARG A 78 4.41 1.30 4.78
C ARG A 78 3.42 2.46 4.78
N PRO A 79 3.00 2.95 5.95
CA PRO A 79 2.08 4.10 6.03
C PRO A 79 2.75 5.49 6.04
N PHE A 80 3.95 5.65 6.63
CA PHE A 80 4.60 6.95 6.88
C PHE A 80 6.14 6.89 6.79
N SER A 81 6.68 6.63 5.60
CA SER A 81 8.14 6.44 5.41
C SER A 81 8.76 5.56 6.52
N ASP A 82 8.02 4.53 6.92
CA ASP A 82 8.30 3.61 8.00
C ASP A 82 7.86 2.20 7.59
N SER A 83 8.01 1.22 8.48
CA SER A 83 7.83 -0.18 8.09
C SER A 83 7.16 -1.03 9.17
N PHE A 84 6.21 -1.85 8.74
CA PHE A 84 5.66 -3.00 9.47
C PHE A 84 6.40 -4.30 9.17
N CYS A 85 7.49 -4.25 8.40
CA CYS A 85 8.37 -5.37 8.11
C CYS A 85 9.83 -5.00 8.42
N SER A 86 10.73 -5.98 8.54
CA SER A 86 12.16 -5.69 8.66
C SER A 86 12.63 -4.93 7.42
N SER A 87 13.33 -3.82 7.63
CA SER A 87 13.84 -2.98 6.54
C SER A 87 15.18 -2.36 6.92
N GLU A 88 16.13 -2.38 6.00
CA GLU A 88 17.40 -1.67 6.10
C GLU A 88 17.27 -0.20 5.66
N ILE A 89 16.13 0.16 5.06
CA ILE A 89 15.88 1.48 4.47
C ILE A 89 14.94 2.31 5.36
N PHE A 90 13.83 1.72 5.81
CA PHE A 90 12.78 2.43 6.52
C PHE A 90 12.71 2.00 7.99
N PRO A 91 12.59 2.95 8.94
CA PRO A 91 12.50 2.63 10.36
C PRO A 91 11.21 1.86 10.69
N TRP A 92 11.23 1.09 11.79
CA TRP A 92 10.03 0.48 12.34
C TRP A 92 8.93 1.50 12.60
N SER A 93 7.68 1.16 12.28
CA SER A 93 6.57 2.07 12.46
C SER A 93 6.28 2.38 13.93
N SER A 94 6.03 3.66 14.22
CA SER A 94 5.56 4.08 15.55
C SER A 94 4.21 3.48 15.92
N TYR A 95 3.45 2.97 14.94
CA TYR A 95 2.18 2.28 15.18
C TYR A 95 2.35 0.89 15.79
N ILE A 96 3.57 0.33 15.81
CA ILE A 96 3.82 -0.94 16.49
C ILE A 96 4.16 -0.70 17.96
N THR A 97 5.23 0.06 18.24
CA THR A 97 5.77 0.18 19.61
C THR A 97 5.40 1.48 20.31
N GLY A 98 4.86 2.45 19.57
CA GLY A 98 4.64 3.83 20.03
C GLY A 98 5.75 4.80 19.65
N GLU A 99 6.90 4.31 19.16
CA GLU A 99 8.09 5.09 18.86
C GLU A 99 8.67 4.63 17.51
N GLN A 100 8.87 5.57 16.57
CA GLN A 100 9.40 5.22 15.25
C GLN A 100 10.87 4.78 15.36
N GLY A 101 11.23 3.71 14.65
CA GLY A 101 12.57 3.11 14.65
C GLY A 101 12.81 2.10 15.77
N LYS A 102 11.94 2.01 16.76
CA LYS A 102 12.06 1.01 17.83
C LYS A 102 11.60 -0.37 17.35
N ASN A 103 12.55 -1.30 17.32
CA ASN A 103 12.31 -2.70 16.94
C ASN A 103 11.34 -3.38 17.93
N PRO A 104 10.23 -3.97 17.47
CA PRO A 104 9.25 -4.65 18.34
C PRO A 104 9.69 -6.05 18.81
N GLY A 105 10.81 -6.58 18.30
CA GLY A 105 11.31 -7.92 18.63
C GLY A 105 10.73 -9.05 17.77
N TYR A 106 9.93 -8.70 16.76
CA TYR A 106 9.35 -9.62 15.78
C TYR A 106 9.12 -8.89 14.45
N ASP A 107 8.82 -9.64 13.38
CA ASP A 107 8.45 -9.06 12.08
C ASP A 107 6.94 -9.22 11.86
N PRO A 108 6.13 -8.14 12.00
CA PRO A 108 4.69 -8.20 11.82
C PRO A 108 4.26 -8.70 10.44
N PHE A 109 4.93 -8.25 9.37
CA PHE A 109 4.56 -8.65 8.01
C PHE A 109 4.94 -10.10 7.71
N LEU A 110 6.05 -10.59 8.25
CA LEU A 110 6.38 -12.03 8.17
C LEU A 110 5.33 -12.90 8.87
N ILE A 111 4.86 -12.48 10.05
CA ILE A 111 3.78 -13.18 10.75
C ILE A 111 2.53 -13.19 9.87
N ALA A 112 2.14 -12.05 9.31
CA ALA A 112 0.95 -11.95 8.46
C ALA A 112 1.04 -12.81 7.20
N THR A 113 2.18 -12.78 6.49
CA THR A 113 2.37 -13.62 5.29
C THR A 113 2.27 -15.12 5.61
N ASN A 114 2.86 -15.57 6.72
CA ASN A 114 2.76 -16.97 7.15
C ASN A 114 1.34 -17.39 7.57
N GLU A 115 0.62 -16.54 8.32
CA GLU A 115 -0.76 -16.84 8.73
C GLU A 115 -1.73 -16.82 7.53
N ALA A 116 -1.46 -16.03 6.48
CA ALA A 116 -2.29 -16.00 5.27
C ALA A 116 -2.36 -17.38 4.58
N GLU A 117 -1.25 -18.14 4.58
CA GLU A 117 -1.17 -19.47 3.98
C GLU A 117 -2.13 -20.47 4.64
N LYS A 118 -2.33 -20.38 5.97
CA LYS A 118 -3.26 -21.23 6.74
C LYS A 118 -4.71 -21.09 6.24
N TYR A 119 -5.10 -19.90 5.78
CA TYR A 119 -6.45 -19.59 5.31
C TYR A 119 -6.60 -19.62 3.79
N GLY A 120 -5.50 -19.85 3.06
CA GLY A 120 -5.46 -19.74 1.61
C GLY A 120 -5.78 -18.32 1.12
N LEU A 121 -5.35 -17.31 1.87
CA LEU A 121 -5.50 -15.90 1.50
C LEU A 121 -4.28 -15.44 0.70
N LYS A 122 -4.51 -14.66 -0.36
CA LYS A 122 -3.45 -13.87 -0.99
C LYS A 122 -3.18 -12.65 -0.11
N ILE A 123 -1.93 -12.20 -0.07
CA ILE A 123 -1.55 -10.97 0.62
C ILE A 123 -0.87 -10.01 -0.35
N GLU A 124 -1.32 -8.76 -0.35
CA GLU A 124 -0.71 -7.66 -1.08
C GLU A 124 -0.07 -6.70 -0.09
N ALA A 125 1.16 -6.28 -0.38
CA ALA A 125 1.85 -5.29 0.44
C ALA A 125 1.44 -3.89 -0.01
N TRP A 126 0.63 -3.22 0.81
CA TRP A 126 0.22 -1.84 0.59
C TRP A 126 1.24 -0.85 1.13
N ILE A 127 1.67 0.05 0.28
CA ILE A 127 2.56 1.16 0.61
C ILE A 127 1.91 2.49 0.26
N ASN A 128 2.12 3.49 1.13
CA ASN A 128 2.01 4.88 0.75
C ASN A 128 3.39 5.34 0.26
N PRO A 129 3.55 5.73 -1.01
CA PRO A 129 4.87 5.98 -1.58
C PRO A 129 5.50 7.26 -1.04
N TYR A 130 4.75 8.37 -0.97
CA TYR A 130 5.34 9.69 -0.74
C TYR A 130 5.14 10.23 0.67
N ARG A 131 4.19 9.72 1.46
CA ARG A 131 3.94 10.26 2.79
C ARG A 131 5.06 9.93 3.77
N VAL A 132 5.57 10.95 4.46
CA VAL A 132 6.53 10.81 5.57
C VAL A 132 5.86 11.09 6.91
N SER A 133 5.06 12.15 7.02
CA SER A 133 4.43 12.56 8.27
C SER A 133 3.21 13.45 8.03
N TYR A 134 2.23 13.41 8.94
CA TYR A 134 1.12 14.38 8.99
C TYR A 134 1.46 15.69 9.72
N LYS A 135 2.71 15.84 10.14
CA LYS A 135 3.23 17.06 10.76
C LYS A 135 4.53 17.46 10.07
N ASP A 136 4.82 18.74 10.06
CA ASP A 136 6.06 19.34 9.55
C ASP A 136 7.22 19.34 10.57
N ASN A 137 7.08 18.62 11.68
CA ASN A 137 8.13 18.50 12.70
C ASN A 137 9.03 17.28 12.47
N PHE A 138 10.25 17.50 11.98
CA PHE A 138 11.26 16.44 11.79
C PHE A 138 11.76 15.82 13.10
N ASP A 139 11.61 16.51 14.24
CA ASP A 139 12.00 15.97 15.56
C ASP A 139 11.08 14.82 16.00
N ASP A 140 9.88 14.71 15.44
CA ASP A 140 8.95 13.59 15.67
C ASP A 140 9.40 12.30 14.92
N LEU A 141 10.35 12.41 13.98
CA LEU A 141 10.86 11.29 13.17
C LEU A 141 12.11 10.65 13.82
N SER A 142 12.28 9.34 13.59
CA SER A 142 13.48 8.61 14.00
C SER A 142 14.72 9.12 13.29
N GLU A 143 15.90 9.03 13.91
CA GLU A 143 17.19 9.36 13.27
C GLU A 143 17.51 8.50 12.04
N SER A 144 16.93 7.31 11.96
CA SER A 144 17.05 6.44 10.78
C SER A 144 15.99 6.72 9.71
N ASN A 145 15.10 7.69 9.91
CA ASN A 145 14.13 8.08 8.88
C ASN A 145 14.86 8.82 7.73
N PRO A 146 14.77 8.35 6.47
CA PRO A 146 15.51 8.97 5.38
C PRO A 146 15.18 10.45 5.16
N ALA A 147 13.92 10.85 5.33
CA ALA A 147 13.53 12.25 5.20
C ALA A 147 14.19 13.13 6.27
N LYS A 148 14.32 12.64 7.51
CA LYS A 148 15.04 13.35 8.58
C LYS A 148 16.53 13.50 8.26
N GLN A 149 17.15 12.45 7.76
CA GLN A 149 18.56 12.50 7.35
C GLN A 149 18.76 13.51 6.23
N TRP A 150 17.92 13.48 5.19
CA TRP A 150 18.06 14.38 4.05
C TRP A 150 17.85 15.85 4.44
N TYR A 151 16.87 16.13 5.29
CA TYR A 151 16.65 17.47 5.82
C TYR A 151 17.79 17.95 6.71
N THR A 152 18.36 17.06 7.54
CA THR A 152 19.51 17.39 8.41
C THR A 152 20.76 17.70 7.58
N ASP A 153 21.00 16.93 6.50
CA ASP A 153 22.11 17.16 5.58
C ASP A 153 21.95 18.45 4.78
N ASN A 154 20.73 18.73 4.28
CA ASN A 154 20.39 19.96 3.56
C ASN A 154 18.91 20.35 3.76
N PRO A 155 18.62 21.37 4.59
CA PRO A 155 17.25 21.86 4.81
C PRO A 155 16.58 22.48 3.57
N LEU A 156 17.35 22.84 2.54
CA LEU A 156 16.86 23.40 1.28
C LEU A 156 16.78 22.34 0.17
N THR A 157 16.63 21.05 0.53
CA THR A 157 16.53 19.98 -0.46
C THR A 157 15.19 19.98 -1.20
N ASP A 158 15.23 19.82 -2.52
CA ASP A 158 14.05 19.58 -3.35
C ASP A 158 13.53 18.13 -3.28
N ASP A 159 14.23 17.25 -2.54
CA ASP A 159 13.85 15.85 -2.35
C ASP A 159 12.57 15.69 -1.49
N LEU A 160 12.21 16.73 -0.75
CA LEU A 160 11.08 16.74 0.19
C LEU A 160 10.14 17.91 -0.11
N ILE A 161 8.85 17.66 0.03
CA ILE A 161 7.81 18.69 0.05
C ILE A 161 7.36 18.84 1.50
N ILE A 162 7.53 20.04 2.04
CA ILE A 162 7.11 20.38 3.41
C ILE A 162 5.94 21.35 3.31
N THR A 163 4.82 20.97 3.90
CA THR A 163 3.61 21.78 3.97
C THR A 163 3.16 21.88 5.42
N GLY A 164 2.31 22.84 5.77
CA GLY A 164 1.70 22.88 7.10
C GLY A 164 0.83 21.65 7.44
N SER A 165 0.61 20.74 6.47
CA SER A 165 -0.14 19.49 6.64
C SER A 165 0.75 18.24 6.74
N GLY A 166 2.07 18.37 6.61
CA GLY A 166 2.96 17.23 6.65
C GLY A 166 4.25 17.34 5.84
N ILE A 167 5.03 16.26 5.91
CA ILE A 167 6.27 16.04 5.17
C ILE A 167 6.01 14.93 4.15
N TYR A 168 6.48 15.13 2.93
CA TYR A 168 6.31 14.21 1.82
C TYR A 168 7.62 14.08 1.05
N TYR A 169 7.91 12.92 0.49
CA TYR A 169 8.89 12.79 -0.58
C TYR A 169 8.38 13.51 -1.82
N ASN A 170 9.24 14.26 -2.51
CA ASN A 170 8.88 14.92 -3.74
C ASN A 170 8.76 13.90 -4.89
N PRO A 171 7.58 13.69 -5.50
CA PRO A 171 7.43 12.72 -6.58
C PRO A 171 8.29 13.03 -7.81
N SER A 172 8.71 14.29 -7.98
CA SER A 172 9.62 14.75 -9.04
C SER A 172 11.11 14.45 -8.75
N SER A 173 11.48 14.10 -7.51
CA SER A 173 12.86 13.80 -7.15
C SER A 173 13.25 12.37 -7.51
N LYS A 174 14.32 12.21 -8.30
CA LYS A 174 14.87 10.89 -8.63
C LYS A 174 15.44 10.16 -7.40
N ARG A 175 15.90 10.89 -6.38
CA ARG A 175 16.35 10.29 -5.11
C ARG A 175 15.18 9.73 -4.32
N ALA A 176 14.07 10.48 -4.25
CA ALA A 176 12.81 10.04 -3.66
C ALA A 176 12.24 8.81 -4.39
N GLN A 177 12.14 8.85 -5.71
CA GLN A 177 11.69 7.69 -6.50
C GLN A 177 12.56 6.46 -6.22
N LYS A 178 13.89 6.62 -6.20
CA LYS A 178 14.83 5.52 -5.97
C LYS A 178 14.62 4.84 -4.61
N ILE A 179 14.50 5.61 -3.51
CA ILE A 179 14.37 5.00 -2.17
C ILE A 179 13.06 4.23 -2.02
N ILE A 180 11.98 4.71 -2.65
CA ILE A 180 10.69 4.02 -2.63
C ILE A 180 10.75 2.72 -3.46
N ILE A 181 11.35 2.77 -4.66
CA ILE A 181 11.56 1.58 -5.50
C ILE A 181 12.44 0.55 -4.79
N ASP A 182 13.52 0.97 -4.14
CA ASP A 182 14.39 0.07 -3.39
C ASP A 182 13.66 -0.56 -2.19
N GLY A 183 12.80 0.21 -1.50
CA GLY A 183 11.92 -0.32 -0.47
C GLY A 183 10.88 -1.31 -0.98
N VAL A 184 10.38 -1.15 -2.21
CA VAL A 184 9.51 -2.14 -2.88
C VAL A 184 10.32 -3.41 -3.19
N ARG A 185 11.53 -3.26 -3.74
CA ARG A 185 12.42 -4.40 -4.04
C ARG A 185 12.76 -5.21 -2.79
N GLU A 186 12.99 -4.55 -1.66
CA GLU A 186 13.22 -5.22 -0.38
C GLU A 186 12.03 -6.10 0.03
N ILE A 187 10.81 -5.57 -0.07
CA ILE A 187 9.59 -6.32 0.23
C ILE A 187 9.44 -7.52 -0.72
N VAL A 188 9.52 -7.30 -2.03
CA VAL A 188 9.36 -8.36 -3.05
C VAL A 188 10.42 -9.46 -2.91
N LYS A 189 11.64 -9.11 -2.48
CA LYS A 189 12.73 -10.07 -2.29
C LYS A 189 12.54 -10.94 -1.05
N ASN A 190 11.97 -10.38 0.02
CA ASN A 190 12.03 -10.99 1.35
C ASN A 190 10.72 -11.65 1.79
N TYR A 191 9.58 -11.36 1.14
CA TYR A 191 8.27 -11.83 1.57
C TYR A 191 7.49 -12.52 0.45
N ASN A 192 6.74 -13.57 0.81
CA ASN A 192 5.81 -14.25 -0.10
C ASN A 192 4.54 -13.41 -0.27
N ILE A 193 4.53 -12.51 -1.25
CA ILE A 193 3.41 -11.62 -1.55
C ILE A 193 2.86 -11.87 -2.96
N SER A 194 1.58 -11.58 -3.14
CA SER A 194 0.90 -11.71 -4.43
C SER A 194 0.99 -10.44 -5.28
N ALA A 195 1.06 -9.26 -4.66
CA ALA A 195 1.25 -7.99 -5.35
C ALA A 195 1.77 -6.89 -4.40
N ILE A 196 2.23 -5.79 -5.00
CA ILE A 196 2.42 -4.51 -4.35
C ILE A 196 1.19 -3.66 -4.65
N HIS A 197 0.68 -2.97 -3.64
CA HIS A 197 -0.50 -2.12 -3.73
C HIS A 197 -0.13 -0.68 -3.37
N MET A 198 -0.56 0.29 -4.15
CA MET A 198 -0.43 1.72 -3.84
C MET A 198 -1.82 2.34 -3.75
N ASP A 199 -2.04 3.16 -2.74
CA ASP A 199 -3.30 3.90 -2.57
C ASP A 199 -3.31 5.20 -3.39
N ASP A 200 -4.14 6.16 -2.99
CA ASP A 200 -4.53 7.35 -3.73
C ASP A 200 -3.68 8.60 -3.41
N TYR A 201 -2.60 8.48 -2.63
CA TYR A 201 -1.77 9.62 -2.23
C TYR A 201 -0.54 9.82 -3.14
N PHE A 202 -0.62 10.82 -4.02
CA PHE A 202 0.47 11.25 -4.90
C PHE A 202 1.03 12.62 -4.49
N TYR A 203 0.84 13.66 -5.30
CA TYR A 203 1.21 15.04 -4.92
C TYR A 203 0.29 15.56 -3.80
N PRO A 204 0.83 16.19 -2.74
CA PRO A 204 0.03 16.63 -1.60
C PRO A 204 -0.72 17.95 -1.85
N THR A 205 -0.37 18.70 -2.90
CA THR A 205 -0.95 20.00 -3.24
C THR A 205 -0.70 20.31 -4.72
N VAL A 206 -1.39 21.33 -5.24
CA VAL A 206 -1.19 21.87 -6.59
C VAL A 206 -0.28 23.10 -6.62
N ASP A 207 0.15 23.61 -5.45
CA ASP A 207 1.04 24.77 -5.35
C ASP A 207 2.30 24.58 -6.21
N GLU A 208 2.56 25.51 -7.12
CA GLU A 208 3.68 25.48 -8.05
C GLU A 208 5.04 25.57 -7.32
N GLY A 209 5.06 26.13 -6.11
CA GLY A 209 6.28 26.32 -5.33
C GLY A 209 6.91 25.03 -4.81
N ILE A 210 6.18 23.91 -4.77
CA ILE A 210 6.68 22.64 -4.19
C ILE A 210 7.73 21.93 -5.04
N ASP A 211 7.84 22.29 -6.32
CA ASP A 211 8.75 21.66 -7.28
C ASP A 211 9.24 22.65 -8.35
N VAL A 212 9.16 23.95 -8.06
CA VAL A 212 9.52 25.03 -9.02
C VAL A 212 10.96 24.89 -9.53
N ASP A 213 11.91 24.55 -8.66
CA ASP A 213 13.32 24.42 -9.03
C ASP A 213 13.55 23.17 -9.89
N LEU A 214 12.95 22.04 -9.52
CA LEU A 214 12.99 20.80 -10.32
C LEU A 214 12.31 20.98 -11.69
N TYR A 215 11.16 21.65 -11.73
CA TYR A 215 10.45 21.93 -12.98
C TYR A 215 11.24 22.90 -13.86
N THR A 216 11.83 23.94 -13.28
CA THR A 216 12.69 24.89 -14.00
C THR A 216 13.89 24.18 -14.62
N ASN A 217 14.54 23.28 -13.89
CA ASN A 217 15.63 22.46 -14.41
C ASN A 217 15.16 21.56 -15.56
N TYR A 218 14.02 20.87 -15.40
CA TYR A 218 13.42 20.08 -16.48
C TYR A 218 13.17 20.91 -17.75
N ARG A 219 12.63 22.13 -17.63
CA ARG A 219 12.42 23.04 -18.76
C ARG A 219 13.74 23.47 -19.40
N ASN A 220 14.76 23.77 -18.60
CA ASN A 220 16.10 24.16 -19.08
C ASN A 220 16.81 23.02 -19.84
N GLU A 221 16.53 21.77 -19.47
CA GLU A 221 17.02 20.56 -20.14
C GLU A 221 16.25 20.20 -21.42
N GLY A 222 15.27 21.03 -21.82
CA GLY A 222 14.48 20.85 -23.03
C GLY A 222 13.14 20.15 -22.83
N GLY A 223 12.69 19.98 -21.58
CA GLY A 223 11.37 19.46 -21.26
C GLY A 223 10.24 20.31 -21.86
N GLU A 224 9.27 19.66 -22.50
CA GLU A 224 8.20 20.34 -23.24
C GLU A 224 6.83 20.30 -22.55
N LEU A 225 6.63 19.35 -21.63
CA LEU A 225 5.37 19.20 -20.88
C LEU A 225 5.03 20.45 -20.06
N SER A 226 3.73 20.69 -19.88
CA SER A 226 3.21 21.63 -18.89
C SER A 226 3.54 21.15 -17.47
N LEU A 227 3.46 22.02 -16.45
CA LEU A 227 3.73 21.63 -15.06
C LEU A 227 2.85 20.46 -14.63
N ASP A 228 1.56 20.53 -14.93
CA ASP A 228 0.59 19.48 -14.58
C ASP A 228 0.86 18.17 -15.31
N ASP A 229 1.20 18.21 -16.60
CA ASP A 229 1.56 17.00 -17.36
C ASP A 229 2.88 16.40 -16.90
N TRP A 230 3.85 17.25 -16.54
CA TRP A 230 5.13 16.81 -16.00
C TRP A 230 4.98 16.14 -14.63
N ARG A 231 4.14 16.69 -13.74
CA ARG A 231 3.79 16.06 -12.47
C ARG A 231 3.11 14.70 -12.67
N ARG A 232 2.16 14.60 -13.61
CA ARG A 232 1.55 13.31 -13.97
C ARG A 232 2.59 12.32 -14.48
N GLU A 233 3.50 12.76 -15.34
CA GLU A 233 4.55 11.90 -15.89
C GLU A 233 5.53 11.39 -14.83
N ASN A 234 5.85 12.22 -13.82
CA ASN A 234 6.67 11.78 -12.68
C ASN A 234 6.01 10.65 -11.89
N VAL A 235 4.67 10.61 -11.82
CA VAL A 235 3.93 9.49 -11.23
C VAL A 235 3.84 8.29 -12.18
N ASN A 236 3.60 8.52 -13.48
CA ASN A 236 3.47 7.44 -14.46
C ASN A 236 4.77 6.64 -14.66
N THR A 237 5.91 7.32 -14.57
CA THR A 237 7.24 6.73 -14.80
C THR A 237 7.89 6.14 -13.55
N PHE A 238 7.28 6.38 -12.39
CA PHE A 238 7.72 5.88 -11.08
C PHE A 238 7.45 4.38 -10.91
#